data_AF-A0A9D8DTV7-F1
#
_entry.id   AF-A0A9D8DTV7-F1
#
_cell.length_a   1.000
_cell.length_b   1.000
_cell.length_c   1.000
_cell.angle_alpha   90.00
_cell.angle_beta   90.00
_cell.angle_gamma   90.00
#
_symmetry.space_group_name_H-M   'P 1'
#
loop_
_entity.id
_entity.type
_entity.pdbx_description
1 polymer ?
#
loop_
_entity_poly.entity_id
_entity_poly.type
_entity_poly.pdbx_seq_one_letter_code
_entity_poly.pdbx_strand_id
1 'polypeptide(L)'
;MPPTVIDHVVVTSPDLEAGATWLDKRLGVPVAGGGAHARMATHNRVVRTGESTYAEVIAIDPAAPAPDRPRWFDLDHAQETHLATWVLRSPDIAATASASTEAPGAVTEMARDALTWRITLPADGGLPLDGVGPHIIEWDGDPVALRLPASEARLISLTLAHPDVDRVRRHLDSLGAVGPIAVSADLTPHLIAAYHTPAGPRIITGLGTDTLSIESERQIAMDLFHLTWTYLDMDARTAIHDEAMVATAEASLWHWRRVGAASQWAIGEWQCSRVHAVLGHGDLALLHAQRCLDIAESERVEDFIPASAHEAMARAYAMLGDMDAAREQRNLAYRIAVDLDNEDRDIIEHDLGTLPIAHH
;
A
#
# COMPACT_ATOMS: atom_id res chain seq x y z
N MET A 1 -6.11 -11.18 -21.99
CA MET A 1 -7.44 -10.59 -21.73
C MET A 1 -7.34 -9.08 -21.95
N PRO A 2 -8.46 -8.38 -22.24
CA PRO A 2 -8.49 -6.93 -22.17
C PRO A 2 -8.09 -6.46 -20.76
N PRO A 3 -7.47 -5.29 -20.59
CA PRO A 3 -7.08 -4.79 -19.28
C PRO A 3 -8.33 -4.50 -18.43
N THR A 4 -8.24 -4.79 -17.14
CA THR A 4 -9.26 -4.44 -16.14
C THR A 4 -8.77 -3.24 -15.34
N VAL A 5 -9.70 -2.40 -14.86
CA VAL A 5 -9.36 -1.12 -14.21
C VAL A 5 -10.11 -0.97 -12.90
N ILE A 6 -9.60 -0.16 -11.98
CA ILE A 6 -10.33 0.18 -10.75
C ILE A 6 -11.71 0.76 -11.14
N ASP A 7 -12.79 0.22 -10.57
CA ASP A 7 -14.14 0.78 -10.67
C ASP A 7 -14.39 1.73 -9.52
N HIS A 8 -14.18 1.25 -8.29
CA HIS A 8 -14.34 2.03 -7.08
C HIS A 8 -13.62 1.39 -5.90
N VAL A 9 -13.42 2.20 -4.86
CA VAL A 9 -13.06 1.71 -3.51
C VAL A 9 -14.31 1.66 -2.63
N VAL A 10 -14.30 0.75 -1.66
CA VAL A 10 -15.44 0.48 -0.77
C VAL A 10 -15.04 0.78 0.67
N VAL A 11 -15.78 1.69 1.29
CA VAL A 11 -15.77 1.97 2.72
C VAL A 11 -17.01 1.32 3.32
N THR A 12 -16.82 0.33 4.19
CA THR A 12 -17.93 -0.24 4.94
C THR A 12 -18.17 0.58 6.19
N SER A 13 -19.43 0.73 6.59
CA SER A 13 -19.80 1.42 7.82
C SER A 13 -21.00 0.76 8.50
N PRO A 14 -21.05 0.74 9.85
CA PRO A 14 -22.26 0.32 10.59
C PRO A 14 -23.46 1.25 10.36
N ASP A 15 -23.22 2.52 10.00
CA ASP A 15 -24.26 3.54 9.77
C ASP A 15 -23.90 4.38 8.54
N LEU A 16 -24.83 4.49 7.58
CA LEU A 16 -24.55 5.11 6.30
C LEU A 16 -24.19 6.60 6.41
N GLU A 17 -24.90 7.35 7.26
CA GLU A 17 -24.71 8.80 7.37
C GLU A 17 -23.42 9.14 8.13
N ALA A 18 -23.09 8.36 9.16
CA ALA A 18 -21.81 8.43 9.84
C ALA A 18 -20.66 8.08 8.90
N GLY A 19 -20.80 7.01 8.11
CA GLY A 19 -19.82 6.61 7.10
C GLY A 19 -19.62 7.66 6.00
N ALA A 20 -20.71 8.24 5.50
CA ALA A 20 -20.66 9.33 4.53
C ALA A 20 -19.93 10.54 5.12
N THR A 21 -20.31 10.98 6.32
CA THR A 21 -19.63 12.06 7.03
C THR A 21 -18.13 11.78 7.25
N TRP A 22 -17.77 10.52 7.53
CA TRP A 22 -16.39 10.09 7.73
C TRP A 22 -15.57 10.22 6.44
N LEU A 23 -16.15 9.86 5.30
CA LEU A 23 -15.49 9.97 3.99
C LEU A 23 -15.49 11.42 3.47
N ASP A 24 -16.58 12.17 3.65
CA ASP A 24 -16.70 13.60 3.33
C ASP A 24 -15.55 14.40 3.93
N LYS A 25 -15.30 14.21 5.22
CA LYS A 25 -14.22 14.92 5.95
C LYS A 25 -12.84 14.60 5.39
N ARG A 26 -12.63 13.39 4.86
CA ARG A 26 -11.35 12.94 4.31
C ARG A 26 -11.14 13.41 2.88
N LEU A 27 -12.19 13.40 2.06
CA LEU A 27 -12.11 13.82 0.66
C LEU A 27 -12.36 15.31 0.46
N GLY A 28 -12.88 16.03 1.45
CA GLY A 28 -13.20 17.46 1.37
C GLY A 28 -14.33 17.79 0.40
N VAL A 29 -15.15 16.81 0.03
CA VAL A 29 -16.26 16.91 -0.94
C VAL A 29 -17.46 16.10 -0.44
N PRO A 30 -18.71 16.47 -0.78
CA PRO A 30 -19.89 15.73 -0.33
C PRO A 30 -20.02 14.33 -0.96
N VAL A 31 -20.24 13.31 -0.14
CA VAL A 31 -20.56 11.92 -0.49
C VAL A 31 -22.07 11.73 -0.33
N ALA A 32 -22.81 12.17 -1.35
CA ALA A 32 -24.27 12.34 -1.25
C ALA A 32 -25.09 11.54 -2.30
N GLY A 33 -24.43 10.90 -3.28
CA GLY A 33 -25.13 10.08 -4.28
C GLY A 33 -25.63 8.73 -3.72
N GLY A 34 -25.92 7.78 -4.59
CA GLY A 34 -26.12 6.37 -4.20
C GLY A 34 -27.58 5.92 -4.22
N GLY A 35 -27.88 4.84 -3.50
CA GLY A 35 -29.20 4.20 -3.49
C GLY A 35 -29.21 2.89 -2.69
N ALA A 36 -30.35 2.19 -2.71
CA ALA A 36 -30.55 0.94 -2.00
C ALA A 36 -30.35 -0.28 -2.91
N HIS A 37 -29.81 -1.36 -2.34
CA HIS A 37 -29.61 -2.65 -2.97
C HIS A 37 -30.54 -3.68 -2.32
N ALA A 38 -31.77 -3.78 -2.84
CA ALA A 38 -32.81 -4.61 -2.23
C ALA A 38 -32.38 -6.08 -2.02
N ARG A 39 -31.64 -6.66 -2.98
CA ARG A 39 -31.18 -8.06 -2.91
C ARG A 39 -30.17 -8.33 -1.80
N MET A 40 -29.44 -7.30 -1.34
CA MET A 40 -28.42 -7.40 -0.31
C MET A 40 -28.81 -6.68 0.98
N ALA A 41 -30.00 -6.07 1.04
CA ALA A 41 -30.47 -5.26 2.16
C ALA A 41 -29.40 -4.25 2.65
N THR A 42 -28.78 -3.56 1.69
CA THR A 42 -27.78 -2.53 1.93
C THR A 42 -28.16 -1.26 1.21
N HIS A 43 -27.58 -0.15 1.64
CA HIS A 43 -27.70 1.14 0.96
C HIS A 43 -26.34 1.84 0.94
N ASN A 44 -26.15 2.72 -0.05
CA ASN A 44 -24.87 3.38 -0.24
C ASN A 44 -24.97 4.88 -0.45
N ARG A 45 -23.82 5.52 -0.25
CA ARG A 45 -23.49 6.88 -0.67
C ARG A 45 -22.27 6.82 -1.55
N VAL A 46 -22.23 7.64 -2.60
CA VAL A 46 -21.11 7.63 -3.55
C VAL A 46 -20.65 9.02 -3.89
N VAL A 47 -19.37 9.14 -4.24
CA VAL A 47 -18.77 10.35 -4.81
C VAL A 47 -17.81 9.96 -5.92
N ARG A 48 -17.84 10.71 -7.04
CA ARG A 48 -16.90 10.50 -8.14
C ARG A 48 -15.48 10.86 -7.69
N THR A 49 -14.50 10.02 -8.01
CA THR A 49 -13.09 10.20 -7.62
C THR A 49 -12.14 10.07 -8.81
N GLY A 50 -12.63 10.25 -10.04
CA GLY A 50 -11.83 10.21 -11.25
C GLY A 50 -12.72 10.27 -12.49
N GLU A 51 -12.13 10.04 -13.66
CA GLU A 51 -12.89 10.06 -14.91
C GLU A 51 -13.93 8.94 -14.95
N SER A 52 -13.57 7.74 -14.49
CA SER A 52 -14.46 6.56 -14.48
C SER A 52 -14.38 5.78 -13.16
N THR A 53 -13.90 6.43 -12.09
CA THR A 53 -13.78 5.86 -10.74
C THR A 53 -14.62 6.64 -9.74
N TYR A 54 -15.07 5.94 -8.69
CA TYR A 54 -15.78 6.55 -7.57
C TYR A 54 -15.35 5.93 -6.23
N ALA A 55 -15.76 6.54 -5.12
CA ALA A 55 -15.67 5.94 -3.79
C ALA A 55 -17.09 5.68 -3.28
N GLU A 56 -17.28 4.52 -2.67
CA GLU A 56 -18.54 4.06 -2.12
C GLU A 56 -18.46 3.94 -0.60
N VAL A 57 -19.40 4.54 0.11
CA VAL A 57 -19.73 4.18 1.49
C VAL A 57 -20.94 3.28 1.45
N ILE A 58 -20.87 2.12 2.08
CA ILE A 58 -21.96 1.16 2.13
C ILE A 58 -22.23 0.68 3.55
N ALA A 59 -23.51 0.54 3.87
CA ALA A 59 -23.99 0.04 5.16
C ALA A 59 -25.20 -0.89 4.97
N ILE A 60 -25.53 -1.65 6.02
CA ILE A 60 -26.77 -2.41 6.10
C ILE A 60 -27.94 -1.42 6.14
N ASP A 61 -28.96 -1.64 5.30
CA ASP A 61 -30.18 -0.85 5.34
C ASP A 61 -31.10 -1.39 6.45
N PRO A 62 -31.29 -0.67 7.57
CA PRO A 62 -32.10 -1.14 8.69
C PRO A 62 -33.60 -1.24 8.35
N ALA A 63 -34.05 -0.60 7.25
CA ALA A 63 -35.44 -0.66 6.80
C ALA A 63 -35.71 -1.83 5.84
N ALA A 64 -34.66 -2.46 5.29
CA ALA A 64 -34.79 -3.57 4.36
C ALA A 64 -34.87 -4.92 5.09
N PRO A 65 -35.66 -5.89 4.59
CA PRO A 65 -35.66 -7.24 5.14
C PRO A 65 -34.28 -7.89 4.96
N ALA A 66 -33.83 -8.68 5.94
CA ALA A 66 -32.58 -9.40 5.83
C ALA A 66 -32.57 -10.34 4.61
N PRO A 67 -31.46 -10.43 3.86
CA PRO A 67 -31.37 -11.28 2.68
C PRO A 67 -31.19 -12.75 3.10
N ASP A 68 -31.50 -13.68 2.19
CA ASP A 68 -31.34 -15.13 2.42
C ASP A 68 -29.87 -15.62 2.31
N ARG A 69 -28.90 -14.70 2.37
CA ARG A 69 -27.47 -14.98 2.25
C ARG A 69 -26.66 -13.96 3.05
N PRO A 70 -25.38 -14.25 3.39
CA PRO A 70 -24.48 -13.24 3.92
C PRO A 70 -24.38 -12.03 2.99
N ARG A 71 -24.34 -10.84 3.59
CA ARG A 71 -24.16 -9.58 2.86
C ARG A 71 -22.74 -9.51 2.33
N TRP A 72 -22.57 -8.81 1.20
CA TRP A 72 -21.26 -8.60 0.60
C TRP A 72 -20.35 -7.76 1.50
N PHE A 73 -19.08 -7.72 1.13
CA PHE A 73 -18.07 -6.87 1.76
C PHE A 73 -17.95 -7.09 3.28
N ASP A 74 -18.27 -8.31 3.74
CA ASP A 74 -18.30 -8.68 5.15
C ASP A 74 -19.14 -7.75 6.05
N LEU A 75 -20.17 -7.12 5.48
CA LEU A 75 -20.97 -6.11 6.19
C LEU A 75 -21.69 -6.64 7.43
N ASP A 76 -21.98 -7.94 7.50
CA ASP A 76 -22.61 -8.55 8.66
C ASP A 76 -21.68 -8.56 9.90
N HIS A 77 -20.37 -8.37 9.72
CA HIS A 77 -19.37 -8.27 10.78
C HIS A 77 -18.72 -6.88 10.89
N ALA A 78 -19.13 -5.91 10.07
CA ALA A 78 -18.57 -4.56 10.09
C ALA A 78 -18.94 -3.81 11.39
N GLN A 79 -17.94 -3.56 12.25
CA GLN A 79 -18.11 -2.85 13.52
C GLN A 79 -17.69 -1.37 13.46
N GLU A 80 -16.82 -1.01 12.51
CA GLU A 80 -16.24 0.33 12.39
C GLU A 80 -16.22 0.80 10.94
N THR A 81 -16.17 2.13 10.76
CA THR A 81 -16.02 2.72 9.42
C THR A 81 -14.58 2.67 8.99
N HIS A 82 -14.29 1.96 7.90
CA HIS A 82 -12.93 1.82 7.37
C HIS A 82 -12.94 1.50 5.87
N LEU A 83 -11.79 1.68 5.21
CA LEU A 83 -11.58 1.26 3.83
C LEU A 83 -11.44 -0.28 3.78
N ALA A 84 -12.50 -0.97 3.36
CA ALA A 84 -12.61 -2.42 3.49
C ALA A 84 -12.06 -3.17 2.27
N THR A 85 -12.41 -2.71 1.06
CA THR A 85 -12.02 -3.39 -0.17
C THR A 85 -12.13 -2.45 -1.38
N TRP A 86 -12.00 -3.01 -2.57
CA TRP A 86 -12.11 -2.32 -3.85
C TRP A 86 -12.71 -3.25 -4.90
N VAL A 87 -13.18 -2.64 -5.98
CA VAL A 87 -13.85 -3.34 -7.07
C VAL A 87 -13.15 -3.03 -8.38
N LEU A 88 -12.89 -4.09 -9.15
CA LEU A 88 -12.19 -4.07 -10.41
C LEU A 88 -13.19 -4.26 -11.56
N ARG A 89 -13.29 -3.28 -12.44
CA ARG A 89 -14.14 -3.33 -13.63
C ARG A 89 -13.50 -4.18 -14.71
N SER A 90 -14.25 -5.17 -15.17
CA SER A 90 -13.91 -6.03 -16.30
C SER A 90 -14.87 -5.81 -17.47
N PRO A 91 -14.39 -5.87 -18.72
CA PRO A 91 -15.24 -5.96 -19.90
C PRO A 91 -15.79 -7.38 -20.17
N ASP A 92 -15.29 -8.40 -19.46
CA ASP A 92 -15.80 -9.78 -19.50
C ASP A 92 -15.54 -10.44 -18.13
N ILE A 93 -16.50 -10.32 -17.23
CA ILE A 93 -16.41 -10.85 -15.86
C ILE A 93 -16.27 -12.37 -15.83
N ALA A 94 -16.83 -13.09 -16.81
CA ALA A 94 -16.76 -14.55 -16.84
C ALA A 94 -15.34 -15.01 -17.15
N ALA A 95 -14.69 -14.38 -18.14
CA ALA A 95 -13.30 -14.64 -18.47
C ALA A 95 -12.37 -14.22 -17.32
N THR A 96 -12.55 -13.02 -16.74
CA THR A 96 -11.72 -12.54 -15.64
C THR A 96 -11.86 -13.42 -14.39
N ALA A 97 -13.09 -13.80 -14.01
CA ALA A 97 -13.32 -14.67 -12.87
C ALA A 97 -12.74 -16.09 -13.08
N SER A 98 -12.78 -16.60 -14.32
CA SER A 98 -12.19 -17.90 -14.65
C SER A 98 -10.66 -17.90 -14.63
N ALA A 99 -10.03 -16.76 -14.93
CA ALA A 99 -8.59 -16.60 -14.91
C ALA A 99 -8.03 -16.28 -13.52
N SER A 100 -8.88 -15.82 -12.60
CA SER A 100 -8.51 -15.47 -11.24
C SER A 100 -7.80 -16.62 -10.52
N THR A 101 -6.63 -16.31 -9.95
CA THR A 101 -5.88 -17.25 -9.10
C THR A 101 -6.44 -17.40 -7.68
N GLU A 102 -7.29 -16.45 -7.25
CA GLU A 102 -8.05 -16.52 -6.00
C GLU A 102 -9.52 -16.81 -6.31
N ALA A 103 -10.29 -17.34 -5.35
CA ALA A 103 -11.71 -17.57 -5.55
C ALA A 103 -12.50 -16.25 -5.51
N PRO A 104 -13.01 -15.72 -6.65
CA PRO A 104 -13.66 -14.41 -6.66
C PRO A 104 -15.11 -14.47 -6.15
N GLY A 105 -15.66 -15.68 -6.02
CA GLY A 105 -17.07 -15.92 -5.74
C GLY A 105 -17.91 -16.08 -7.02
N ALA A 106 -19.22 -16.27 -6.84
CA ALA A 106 -20.14 -16.49 -7.96
C ALA A 106 -20.46 -15.19 -8.68
N VAL A 107 -20.41 -15.20 -10.02
CA VAL A 107 -20.90 -14.09 -10.85
C VAL A 107 -22.40 -13.95 -10.65
N THR A 108 -22.82 -12.79 -10.17
CA THR A 108 -24.18 -12.53 -9.72
C THR A 108 -24.73 -11.30 -10.41
N GLU A 109 -25.88 -11.44 -11.09
CA GLU A 109 -26.59 -10.31 -11.69
C GLU A 109 -27.25 -9.43 -10.61
N MET A 110 -27.13 -8.12 -10.79
CA MET A 110 -27.63 -7.10 -9.89
C MET A 110 -28.31 -6.00 -10.70
N ALA A 111 -29.33 -5.39 -10.09
CA ALA A 111 -30.04 -4.26 -10.67
C ALA A 111 -30.45 -3.26 -9.59
N ARG A 112 -30.39 -1.98 -9.94
CA ARG A 112 -30.88 -0.87 -9.11
C ARG A 112 -31.34 0.26 -10.03
N ASP A 113 -32.61 0.61 -9.95
CA ASP A 113 -33.24 1.56 -10.87
C ASP A 113 -32.97 1.15 -12.34
N ALA A 114 -32.37 2.04 -13.14
CA ALA A 114 -31.98 1.76 -14.52
C ALA A 114 -30.57 1.14 -14.68
N LEU A 115 -29.88 0.87 -13.56
CA LEU A 115 -28.54 0.27 -13.56
C LEU A 115 -28.65 -1.25 -13.50
N THR A 116 -27.88 -1.93 -14.35
CA THR A 116 -27.74 -3.39 -14.40
C THR A 116 -26.27 -3.74 -14.54
N TRP A 117 -25.82 -4.73 -13.78
CA TRP A 117 -24.43 -5.17 -13.76
C TRP A 117 -24.31 -6.60 -13.25
N ARG A 118 -23.13 -7.19 -13.45
CA ARG A 118 -22.71 -8.45 -12.85
C ARG A 118 -21.55 -8.19 -11.89
N ILE A 119 -21.54 -8.86 -10.73
CA ILE A 119 -20.48 -8.75 -9.73
C ILE A 119 -20.15 -10.12 -9.13
N THR A 120 -18.88 -10.35 -8.76
CA THR A 120 -18.48 -11.58 -8.07
C THR A 120 -18.75 -11.51 -6.57
N LEU A 121 -19.49 -12.49 -6.04
CA LEU A 121 -19.88 -12.56 -4.64
C LEU A 121 -19.42 -13.87 -3.99
N PRO A 122 -18.45 -13.84 -3.06
CA PRO A 122 -18.11 -14.97 -2.21
C PRO A 122 -19.34 -15.51 -1.49
N ALA A 123 -19.41 -16.84 -1.32
CA ALA A 123 -20.60 -17.50 -0.77
C ALA A 123 -20.85 -17.10 0.70
N ASP A 124 -19.77 -16.85 1.43
CA ASP A 124 -19.75 -16.38 2.82
C ASP A 124 -19.90 -14.86 2.96
N GLY A 125 -19.95 -14.11 1.85
CA GLY A 125 -20.01 -12.65 1.86
C GLY A 125 -18.69 -11.95 2.19
N GLY A 126 -17.61 -12.73 2.38
CA GLY A 126 -16.31 -12.23 2.80
C GLY A 126 -15.56 -11.43 1.75
N LEU A 127 -14.35 -11.03 2.13
CA LEU A 127 -13.45 -10.21 1.33
C LEU A 127 -12.33 -11.08 0.70
N PRO A 128 -12.13 -11.06 -0.63
CA PRO A 128 -10.99 -11.73 -1.24
C PRO A 128 -9.66 -11.22 -0.69
N LEU A 129 -8.76 -12.13 -0.29
CA LEU A 129 -7.47 -11.80 0.35
C LEU A 129 -7.61 -10.75 1.47
N ASP A 130 -8.60 -10.93 2.36
CA ASP A 130 -8.84 -10.05 3.50
C ASP A 130 -9.04 -8.57 3.11
N GLY A 131 -9.62 -8.33 1.94
CA GLY A 131 -9.94 -6.99 1.41
C GLY A 131 -8.91 -6.45 0.42
N VAL A 132 -7.72 -7.07 0.36
CA VAL A 132 -6.66 -6.72 -0.60
C VAL A 132 -6.99 -7.19 -2.01
N GLY A 133 -7.67 -8.33 -2.15
CA GLY A 133 -8.16 -8.82 -3.44
C GLY A 133 -9.44 -8.10 -3.85
N PRO A 134 -9.60 -7.74 -5.14
CA PRO A 134 -10.80 -7.05 -5.59
C PRO A 134 -11.99 -8.00 -5.75
N HIS A 135 -13.20 -7.45 -5.59
CA HIS A 135 -14.37 -8.00 -6.28
C HIS A 135 -14.33 -7.59 -7.76
N ILE A 136 -14.90 -8.39 -8.66
CA ILE A 136 -14.91 -8.08 -10.10
C ILE A 136 -16.32 -7.64 -10.49
N ILE A 137 -16.44 -6.55 -11.26
CA ILE A 137 -17.71 -6.02 -11.76
C ILE A 137 -17.70 -5.88 -13.28
N GLU A 138 -18.82 -6.14 -13.93
CA GLU A 138 -19.06 -5.78 -15.34
C GLU A 138 -20.39 -5.05 -15.45
N TRP A 139 -20.36 -3.83 -15.99
CA TRP A 139 -21.54 -3.01 -16.22
C TRP A 139 -22.14 -3.32 -17.59
N ASP A 140 -23.46 -3.47 -17.67
CA ASP A 140 -24.15 -3.67 -18.96
C ASP A 140 -24.32 -2.34 -19.74
N GLY A 141 -23.99 -1.20 -19.12
CA GLY A 141 -23.98 0.13 -19.72
C GLY A 141 -23.00 1.07 -19.03
N ASP A 142 -23.23 2.38 -19.09
CA ASP A 142 -22.32 3.36 -18.47
C ASP A 142 -22.18 3.15 -16.95
N PRO A 143 -20.94 3.00 -16.43
CA PRO A 143 -20.68 2.87 -14.99
C PRO A 143 -21.22 4.04 -14.19
N VAL A 144 -21.48 3.80 -12.89
CA VAL A 144 -22.00 4.82 -11.97
C VAL A 144 -21.15 6.10 -11.99
N ALA A 145 -19.83 6.00 -12.01
CA ALA A 145 -18.93 7.15 -12.04
C ALA A 145 -19.24 8.17 -13.16
N LEU A 146 -19.66 7.71 -14.35
CA LEU A 146 -19.96 8.59 -15.49
C LEU A 146 -21.28 9.34 -15.33
N ARG A 147 -22.17 8.85 -14.45
CA ARG A 147 -23.47 9.46 -14.16
C ARG A 147 -23.43 10.40 -12.96
N LEU A 148 -22.35 10.38 -12.19
CA LEU A 148 -22.16 11.23 -11.03
C LEU A 148 -21.67 12.63 -11.44
N PRO A 149 -22.08 13.69 -10.71
CA PRO A 149 -21.48 15.01 -10.85
C PRO A 149 -19.96 14.93 -10.70
N ALA A 150 -19.27 15.79 -11.44
CA ALA A 150 -17.83 15.95 -11.25
C ALA A 150 -17.55 16.40 -9.80
N SER A 151 -16.51 15.81 -9.22
CA SER A 151 -15.98 16.18 -7.91
C SER A 151 -14.59 16.79 -8.10
N GLU A 152 -14.02 17.38 -7.06
CA GLU A 152 -12.60 17.78 -7.03
C GLU A 152 -11.69 16.68 -6.46
N ALA A 153 -12.27 15.66 -5.80
CA ALA A 153 -11.50 14.52 -5.29
C ALA A 153 -11.02 13.61 -6.45
N ARG A 154 -9.76 13.20 -6.44
CA ARG A 154 -9.20 12.26 -7.45
C ARG A 154 -8.37 11.18 -6.79
N LEU A 155 -8.62 9.91 -7.09
CA LEU A 155 -7.77 8.80 -6.66
C LEU A 155 -6.39 8.95 -7.35
N ILE A 156 -5.33 9.02 -6.56
CA ILE A 156 -3.95 9.09 -7.01
C ILE A 156 -3.36 7.69 -7.09
N SER A 157 -3.52 6.89 -6.03
CA SER A 157 -3.02 5.52 -5.96
C SER A 157 -3.81 4.65 -5.00
N LEU A 158 -3.72 3.33 -5.21
CA LEU A 158 -4.22 2.29 -4.32
C LEU A 158 -3.10 1.29 -4.01
N THR A 159 -2.61 1.28 -2.77
CA THR A 159 -1.61 0.33 -2.30
C THR A 159 -2.28 -0.85 -1.60
N LEU A 160 -1.83 -2.04 -1.97
CA LEU A 160 -2.28 -3.35 -1.51
C LEU A 160 -1.21 -3.92 -0.57
N ALA A 161 -1.41 -3.78 0.73
CA ALA A 161 -0.45 -4.21 1.74
C ALA A 161 -0.78 -5.64 2.19
N HIS A 162 0.16 -6.59 2.08
CA HIS A 162 -0.08 -8.01 2.38
C HIS A 162 1.22 -8.74 2.76
N PRO A 163 1.18 -9.78 3.63
CA PRO A 163 2.41 -10.49 4.03
C PRO A 163 3.02 -11.34 2.90
N ASP A 164 2.19 -11.80 1.97
CA ASP A 164 2.59 -12.51 0.75
C ASP A 164 2.36 -11.62 -0.47
N VAL A 165 3.35 -10.77 -0.79
CA VAL A 165 3.28 -9.82 -1.91
C VAL A 165 3.23 -10.52 -3.26
N ASP A 166 3.88 -11.67 -3.40
CA ASP A 166 3.94 -12.41 -4.66
C ASP A 166 2.59 -13.06 -4.98
N ARG A 167 1.85 -13.52 -3.97
CA ARG A 167 0.46 -13.97 -4.13
C ARG A 167 -0.42 -12.84 -4.65
N VAL A 168 -0.31 -11.63 -4.08
CA VAL A 168 -1.07 -10.46 -4.55
C VAL A 168 -0.68 -10.07 -5.97
N ARG A 169 0.61 -10.00 -6.30
CA ARG A 169 1.09 -9.67 -7.67
C ARG A 169 0.59 -10.69 -8.70
N ARG A 170 0.75 -12.00 -8.43
CA ARG A 170 0.20 -13.07 -9.29
C ARG A 170 -1.30 -12.96 -9.46
N HIS A 171 -2.02 -12.55 -8.42
CA HIS A 171 -3.45 -12.33 -8.49
C HIS A 171 -3.80 -11.16 -9.41
N LEU A 172 -3.19 -9.99 -9.23
CA LEU A 172 -3.39 -8.83 -10.11
C LEU A 172 -3.06 -9.15 -11.58
N ASP A 173 -1.95 -9.84 -11.83
CA ASP A 173 -1.54 -10.28 -13.17
C ASP A 173 -2.60 -11.20 -13.80
N SER A 174 -3.14 -12.15 -13.02
CA SER A 174 -4.19 -13.06 -13.49
C SER A 174 -5.49 -12.36 -13.87
N LEU A 175 -5.78 -11.22 -13.25
CA LEU A 175 -6.94 -10.39 -13.53
C LEU A 175 -6.69 -9.36 -14.67
N GLY A 176 -5.44 -9.18 -15.09
CA GLY A 176 -5.04 -8.12 -16.02
C GLY A 176 -5.29 -6.72 -15.46
N ALA A 177 -5.14 -6.53 -14.16
CA ALA A 177 -5.42 -5.28 -13.47
C ALA A 177 -4.41 -4.20 -13.86
N VAL A 178 -4.91 -3.04 -14.31
CA VAL A 178 -4.10 -1.85 -14.62
C VAL A 178 -4.66 -0.63 -13.90
N GLY A 179 -3.77 0.30 -13.56
CA GLY A 179 -4.11 1.51 -12.83
C GLY A 179 -2.99 1.90 -11.88
N PRO A 180 -3.19 2.91 -11.04
CA PRO A 180 -2.20 3.34 -10.07
C PRO A 180 -2.21 2.40 -8.84
N ILE A 181 -1.98 1.11 -9.07
CA ILE A 181 -1.99 0.05 -8.07
C ILE A 181 -0.55 -0.27 -7.68
N ALA A 182 -0.24 -0.26 -6.39
CA ALA A 182 1.04 -0.70 -5.84
C ALA A 182 0.82 -1.87 -4.88
N VAL A 183 1.84 -2.72 -4.70
CA VAL A 183 1.82 -3.81 -3.72
C VAL A 183 2.95 -3.58 -2.73
N SER A 184 2.66 -3.65 -1.43
CA SER A 184 3.67 -3.50 -0.38
C SER A 184 3.59 -4.66 0.62
N ALA A 185 4.73 -4.96 1.26
CA ALA A 185 4.80 -5.98 2.29
C ALA A 185 4.35 -5.42 3.65
N ASP A 186 3.37 -6.06 4.26
CA ASP A 186 2.93 -5.76 5.63
C ASP A 186 2.44 -7.04 6.33
N LEU A 187 2.51 -7.12 7.66
CA LEU A 187 2.01 -8.28 8.39
C LEU A 187 0.48 -8.35 8.40
N THR A 188 -0.19 -7.20 8.27
CA THR A 188 -1.65 -7.11 8.30
C THR A 188 -2.16 -6.74 6.91
N PRO A 189 -2.98 -7.59 6.27
CA PRO A 189 -3.66 -7.24 5.03
C PRO A 189 -4.47 -5.95 5.17
N HIS A 190 -4.21 -4.95 4.34
CA HIS A 190 -5.00 -3.72 4.31
C HIS A 190 -4.81 -2.93 3.00
N LEU A 191 -5.69 -1.95 2.80
CA LEU A 191 -5.61 -1.01 1.69
C LEU A 191 -5.11 0.35 2.15
N ILE A 192 -4.43 1.06 1.25
CA ILE A 192 -4.09 2.48 1.39
C ILE A 192 -4.48 3.19 0.10
N ALA A 193 -5.49 4.06 0.17
CA ALA A 193 -5.96 4.86 -0.97
C ALA A 193 -5.51 6.32 -0.80
N ALA A 194 -4.67 6.80 -1.71
CA ALA A 194 -4.25 8.20 -1.76
C ALA A 194 -5.15 9.01 -2.69
N TYR A 195 -5.58 10.18 -2.25
CA TYR A 195 -6.46 11.08 -2.97
C TYR A 195 -5.88 12.47 -3.09
N HIS A 196 -6.06 13.09 -4.25
CA HIS A 196 -6.07 14.54 -4.38
C HIS A 196 -7.40 15.05 -3.83
N THR A 197 -7.38 16.13 -3.04
CA THR A 197 -8.57 16.76 -2.48
C THR A 197 -8.44 18.29 -2.55
N PRO A 198 -9.53 19.06 -2.39
CA PRO A 198 -9.46 20.53 -2.31
C PRO A 198 -8.51 21.06 -1.22
N ALA A 199 -8.34 20.31 -0.13
CA ALA A 199 -7.47 20.65 0.99
C ALA A 199 -6.04 20.08 0.84
N GLY A 200 -5.69 19.58 -0.34
CA GLY A 200 -4.43 18.91 -0.63
C GLY A 200 -4.50 17.38 -0.53
N PRO A 201 -3.40 16.67 -0.77
CA PRO A 201 -3.40 15.21 -0.79
C PRO A 201 -3.73 14.56 0.58
N ARG A 202 -4.50 13.47 0.56
CA ARG A 202 -4.99 12.72 1.74
C ARG A 202 -4.88 11.22 1.53
N ILE A 203 -4.67 10.47 2.61
CA ILE A 203 -4.72 9.00 2.60
C ILE A 203 -5.90 8.51 3.41
N ILE A 204 -6.44 7.39 2.96
CA ILE A 204 -7.44 6.60 3.64
C ILE A 204 -6.93 5.15 3.71
N THR A 205 -6.91 4.54 4.88
CA THR A 205 -6.38 3.21 5.17
C THR A 205 -7.45 2.28 5.73
N GLY A 206 -7.26 0.97 5.53
CA GLY A 206 -8.11 -0.07 6.10
C GLY A 206 -7.92 -0.30 7.60
N LEU A 207 -6.82 0.18 8.19
CA LEU A 207 -6.50 0.00 9.62
C LEU A 207 -7.31 0.89 10.58
N GLY A 208 -8.29 1.67 10.10
CA GLY A 208 -9.20 2.46 10.95
C GLY A 208 -8.60 3.72 11.60
N THR A 209 -7.28 3.92 11.53
CA THR A 209 -6.59 5.06 12.17
C THR A 209 -5.89 5.98 11.16
N ASP A 210 -6.66 6.79 10.42
CA ASP A 210 -6.07 7.94 9.70
C ASP A 210 -6.48 9.24 10.36
N THR A 211 -5.58 9.80 11.17
CA THR A 211 -5.69 11.16 11.72
C THR A 211 -4.70 12.14 11.08
N LEU A 212 -3.69 11.65 10.35
CA LEU A 212 -2.61 12.45 9.78
C LEU A 212 -2.78 12.68 8.27
N SER A 213 -2.32 13.85 7.80
CA SER A 213 -2.28 14.16 6.36
C SER A 213 -1.05 13.53 5.69
N ILE A 214 -1.07 13.36 4.36
CA ILE A 214 0.12 12.91 3.60
C ILE A 214 1.33 13.79 3.90
N GLU A 215 1.12 15.11 3.93
CA GLU A 215 2.18 16.08 4.24
C GLU A 215 2.75 15.85 5.65
N SER A 216 1.87 15.63 6.63
CA SER A 216 2.28 15.34 8.01
C SER A 216 3.04 14.02 8.11
N GLU A 217 2.55 12.97 7.47
CA GLU A 217 3.20 11.66 7.44
C GLU A 217 4.60 11.75 6.80
N ARG A 218 4.71 12.47 5.67
CA ARG A 218 5.99 12.73 4.99
C ARG A 218 6.94 13.51 5.89
N GLN A 219 6.46 14.59 6.51
CA GLN A 219 7.27 15.43 7.37
C GLN A 219 7.76 14.64 8.59
N ILE A 220 6.90 13.85 9.23
CA ILE A 220 7.29 12.99 10.37
C ILE A 220 8.32 11.96 9.91
N ALA A 221 8.14 11.30 8.76
CA ALA A 221 9.12 10.36 8.22
C ALA A 221 10.49 11.02 8.03
N MET A 222 10.52 12.23 7.44
CA MET A 222 11.76 13.01 7.24
C MET A 222 12.40 13.44 8.56
N ASP A 223 11.62 13.96 9.50
CA ASP A 223 12.12 14.43 10.80
C ASP A 223 12.73 13.28 11.60
N LEU A 224 12.08 12.11 11.61
CA LEU A 224 12.58 10.90 12.26
C LEU A 224 13.81 10.33 11.55
N PHE A 225 13.85 10.39 10.21
CA PHE A 225 15.02 9.97 9.43
C PHE A 225 16.24 10.82 9.79
N HIS A 226 16.10 12.14 9.85
CA HIS A 226 17.17 13.04 10.25
C HIS A 226 17.53 12.89 11.73
N LEU A 227 16.56 12.70 12.62
CA LEU A 227 16.81 12.45 14.04
C LEU A 227 17.65 11.18 14.25
N THR A 228 17.40 10.13 13.47
CA THR A 228 18.20 8.90 13.49
C THR A 228 19.68 9.18 13.18
N TRP A 229 19.98 10.03 12.19
CA TRP A 229 21.35 10.46 11.89
C TRP A 229 22.01 11.20 13.04
N THR A 230 21.25 12.01 13.78
CA THR A 230 21.81 12.68 14.96
C THR A 230 22.34 11.68 16.00
N TYR A 231 21.70 10.50 16.15
CA TYR A 231 22.20 9.45 17.03
C TYR A 231 23.37 8.66 16.41
N LEU A 232 23.32 8.37 15.11
CA LEU A 232 24.41 7.68 14.40
C LEU A 232 25.73 8.45 14.52
N ASP A 233 25.66 9.78 14.40
CA ASP A 233 26.82 10.68 14.43
C ASP A 233 27.29 11.04 15.86
N MET A 234 26.60 10.57 16.91
CA MET A 234 27.05 10.82 18.29
C MET A 234 28.30 10.01 18.63
N ASP A 235 29.37 10.72 19.03
CA ASP A 235 30.62 10.13 19.54
C ASP A 235 30.42 9.26 20.79
N ALA A 236 29.48 9.64 21.66
CA ALA A 236 29.21 8.97 22.93
C ALA A 236 27.70 8.70 23.11
N ARG A 237 27.27 7.49 22.73
CA ARG A 237 25.89 7.01 22.97
C ARG A 237 25.76 6.32 24.33
N THR A 238 24.55 6.42 24.88
CA THR A 238 24.09 5.64 26.03
C THR A 238 23.09 4.61 25.53
N ALA A 239 22.73 3.61 26.35
CA ALA A 239 21.70 2.63 25.97
C ALA A 239 20.36 3.29 25.57
N ILE A 240 19.98 4.42 26.20
CA ILE A 240 18.78 5.16 25.84
C ILE A 240 18.90 5.81 24.46
N HIS A 241 20.09 6.29 24.09
CA HIS A 241 20.34 6.80 22.74
C HIS A 241 20.26 5.67 21.71
N ASP A 242 20.80 4.49 22.02
CA ASP A 242 20.74 3.33 21.13
C ASP A 242 19.29 2.85 20.92
N GLU A 243 18.48 2.78 21.99
CA GLU A 243 17.05 2.47 21.91
C GLU A 243 16.28 3.51 21.08
N ALA A 244 16.53 4.81 21.31
CA ALA A 244 15.90 5.88 20.55
C ALA A 244 16.25 5.82 19.06
N MET A 245 17.52 5.52 18.74
CA MET A 245 18.00 5.40 17.36
C MET A 245 17.28 4.31 16.57
N VAL A 246 17.06 3.14 17.19
CA VAL A 246 16.26 2.06 16.59
C VAL A 246 14.82 2.53 16.38
N ALA A 247 14.19 3.06 17.44
CA ALA A 247 12.79 3.47 17.39
C ALA A 247 12.53 4.56 16.33
N THR A 248 13.43 5.53 16.17
CA THR A 248 13.27 6.60 15.18
C THR A 248 13.47 6.09 13.75
N ALA A 249 14.41 5.18 13.52
CA ALA A 249 14.64 4.59 12.20
C ALA A 249 13.43 3.76 11.74
N GLU A 250 12.94 2.89 12.62
CA GLU A 250 11.79 2.04 12.34
C GLU A 250 10.50 2.85 12.17
N ALA A 251 10.29 3.87 13.01
CA ALA A 251 9.14 4.78 12.88
C ALA A 251 9.21 5.59 11.58
N SER A 252 10.39 6.09 11.19
CA SER A 252 10.57 6.76 9.90
C SER A 252 10.17 5.85 8.73
N LEU A 253 10.68 4.62 8.71
CA LEU A 253 10.35 3.62 7.70
C LEU A 253 8.84 3.30 7.69
N TRP A 254 8.22 3.18 8.88
CA TRP A 254 6.77 2.96 9.00
C TRP A 254 5.96 4.08 8.33
N HIS A 255 6.30 5.34 8.60
CA HIS A 255 5.65 6.48 7.96
C HIS A 255 5.89 6.49 6.45
N TRP A 256 7.11 6.19 5.98
CA TRP A 256 7.40 6.08 4.56
C TRP A 256 6.59 4.99 3.86
N ARG A 257 6.39 3.82 4.49
CA ARG A 257 5.55 2.76 3.91
C ARG A 257 4.11 3.17 3.65
N ARG A 258 3.62 4.18 4.38
CA ARG A 258 2.27 4.71 4.20
C ARG A 258 2.18 5.72 3.05
N VAL A 259 3.19 6.57 2.88
CA VAL A 259 3.07 7.78 2.04
C VAL A 259 4.18 7.98 1.00
N GLY A 260 5.30 7.27 1.15
CA GLY A 260 6.44 7.27 0.26
C GLY A 260 6.26 6.33 -0.93
N ALA A 261 7.25 6.33 -1.82
CA ALA A 261 7.38 5.38 -2.92
C ALA A 261 8.51 4.37 -2.61
N ALA A 262 8.73 3.42 -3.52
CA ALA A 262 9.74 2.37 -3.38
C ALA A 262 11.13 2.91 -3.01
N SER A 263 11.55 4.06 -3.56
CA SER A 263 12.82 4.69 -3.20
C SER A 263 12.91 5.06 -1.71
N GLN A 264 11.86 5.68 -1.15
CA GLN A 264 11.84 6.02 0.29
C GLN A 264 11.75 4.78 1.17
N TRP A 265 11.05 3.73 0.73
CA TRP A 265 10.99 2.47 1.46
C TRP A 265 12.37 1.82 1.52
N ALA A 266 13.06 1.72 0.40
CA ALA A 266 14.41 1.16 0.32
C ALA A 266 15.42 1.97 1.14
N ILE A 267 15.40 3.31 1.05
CA ILE A 267 16.27 4.18 1.86
C ILE A 267 16.00 4.00 3.37
N GLY A 268 14.73 3.84 3.77
CA GLY A 268 14.38 3.56 5.17
C GLY A 268 14.91 2.21 5.66
N GLU A 269 14.81 1.16 4.84
CA GLU A 269 15.41 -0.16 5.13
C GLU A 269 16.94 -0.07 5.24
N TRP A 270 17.60 0.66 4.33
CA TRP A 270 19.04 0.92 4.40
C TRP A 270 19.45 1.63 5.70
N GLN A 271 18.71 2.65 6.15
CA GLN A 271 19.01 3.32 7.42
C GLN A 271 18.81 2.37 8.62
N CYS A 272 17.75 1.55 8.63
CA CYS A 272 17.55 0.54 9.67
C CYS A 272 18.71 -0.47 9.70
N SER A 273 19.20 -0.91 8.53
CA SER A 273 20.39 -1.74 8.42
C SER A 273 21.63 -1.08 9.02
N ARG A 274 21.87 0.21 8.70
CA ARG A 274 22.98 1.00 9.25
C ARG A 274 22.91 1.11 10.77
N VAL A 275 21.73 1.39 11.32
CA VAL A 275 21.48 1.44 12.77
C VAL A 275 21.83 0.11 13.44
N HIS A 276 21.32 -1.00 12.92
CA HIS A 276 21.60 -2.31 13.50
C HIS A 276 23.07 -2.72 13.37
N ALA A 277 23.75 -2.36 12.27
CA ALA A 277 25.19 -2.58 12.14
C ALA A 277 25.97 -1.78 13.20
N VAL A 278 25.65 -0.51 13.42
CA VAL A 278 26.34 0.30 14.45
C VAL A 278 26.16 -0.28 15.86
N LEU A 279 25.03 -0.93 16.14
CA LEU A 279 24.74 -1.58 17.41
C LEU A 279 25.29 -3.02 17.53
N GLY A 280 25.92 -3.56 16.47
CA GLY A 280 26.43 -4.93 16.46
C GLY A 280 25.36 -6.01 16.26
N HIS A 281 24.15 -5.65 15.84
CA HIS A 281 23.05 -6.57 15.55
C HIS A 281 23.13 -7.10 14.11
N GLY A 282 24.16 -7.90 13.80
CA GLY A 282 24.48 -8.32 12.43
C GLY A 282 23.33 -8.99 11.67
N ASP A 283 22.57 -9.88 12.33
CA ASP A 283 21.44 -10.57 11.69
C ASP A 283 20.31 -9.60 11.27
N LEU A 284 19.99 -8.63 12.13
CA LEU A 284 18.99 -7.61 11.83
C LEU A 284 19.49 -6.64 10.75
N ALA A 285 20.77 -6.28 10.79
CA ALA A 285 21.39 -5.46 9.75
C ALA A 285 21.31 -6.14 8.38
N LEU A 286 21.57 -7.44 8.31
CA LEU A 286 21.48 -8.22 7.07
C LEU A 286 20.03 -8.33 6.57
N LEU A 287 19.07 -8.57 7.48
CA LEU A 287 17.64 -8.62 7.15
C LEU A 287 17.17 -7.33 6.46
N HIS A 288 17.48 -6.17 7.04
CA HIS A 288 17.10 -4.88 6.48
C HIS A 288 17.86 -4.56 5.18
N ALA A 289 19.14 -4.94 5.08
CA ALA A 289 19.91 -4.77 3.85
C ALA A 289 19.32 -5.57 2.68
N GLN A 290 18.90 -6.83 2.94
CA GLN A 290 18.26 -7.67 1.94
C GLN A 290 16.92 -7.07 1.49
N ARG A 291 16.09 -6.59 2.43
CA ARG A 291 14.82 -5.92 2.08
C ARG A 291 15.03 -4.68 1.24
N CYS A 292 16.06 -3.89 1.53
CA CYS A 292 16.44 -2.75 0.70
C CYS A 292 16.72 -3.19 -0.75
N LEU A 293 17.52 -4.24 -0.94
CA LEU A 293 17.83 -4.78 -2.27
C LEU A 293 16.57 -5.33 -2.96
N ASP A 294 15.75 -6.11 -2.25
CA ASP A 294 14.52 -6.70 -2.79
C ASP A 294 13.53 -5.63 -3.29
N ILE A 295 13.38 -4.53 -2.54
CA ILE A 295 12.55 -3.39 -2.95
C ILE A 295 13.15 -2.73 -4.19
N ALA A 296 14.47 -2.48 -4.21
CA ALA A 296 15.14 -1.82 -5.32
C ALA A 296 15.01 -2.64 -6.62
N GLU A 297 15.18 -3.96 -6.55
CA GLU A 297 15.06 -4.85 -7.70
C GLU A 297 13.60 -5.02 -8.16
N SER A 298 12.66 -5.28 -7.24
CA SER A 298 11.28 -5.59 -7.60
C SER A 298 10.52 -4.40 -8.18
N GLU A 299 10.81 -3.19 -7.69
CA GLU A 299 10.15 -1.96 -8.14
C GLU A 299 10.98 -1.20 -9.20
N ARG A 300 12.13 -1.76 -9.62
CA ARG A 300 13.08 -1.13 -10.55
C ARG A 300 13.45 0.29 -10.11
N VAL A 301 13.79 0.43 -8.85
CA VAL A 301 14.28 1.70 -8.33
C VAL A 301 15.67 1.95 -8.94
N GLU A 302 15.77 2.98 -9.76
CA GLU A 302 17.03 3.41 -10.38
C GLU A 302 17.85 4.28 -9.40
N ASP A 303 19.00 4.79 -9.82
CA ASP A 303 19.94 5.63 -9.04
C ASP A 303 20.85 4.87 -8.05
N PHE A 304 21.30 5.52 -6.97
CA PHE A 304 22.31 5.00 -6.04
C PHE A 304 21.83 3.89 -5.09
N ILE A 305 20.51 3.67 -5.00
CA ILE A 305 19.89 2.78 -3.99
C ILE A 305 20.36 1.32 -4.10
N PRO A 306 20.43 0.67 -5.28
CA PRO A 306 21.00 -0.67 -5.40
C PRO A 306 22.45 -0.75 -4.89
N ALA A 307 23.27 0.27 -5.13
CA ALA A 307 24.63 0.32 -4.62
C ALA A 307 24.66 0.45 -3.09
N SER A 308 23.80 1.29 -2.51
CA SER A 308 23.63 1.41 -1.05
C SER A 308 23.15 0.10 -0.41
N ALA A 309 22.27 -0.64 -1.07
CA ALA A 309 21.80 -1.93 -0.57
C ALA A 309 22.95 -2.94 -0.47
N HIS A 310 23.77 -3.06 -1.52
CA HIS A 310 24.96 -3.90 -1.50
C HIS A 310 26.03 -3.43 -0.49
N GLU A 311 26.18 -2.11 -0.30
CA GLU A 311 27.04 -1.57 0.78
C GLU A 311 26.56 -2.03 2.16
N ALA A 312 25.26 -1.90 2.43
CA ALA A 312 24.67 -2.32 3.70
C ALA A 312 24.81 -3.85 3.91
N MET A 313 24.64 -4.66 2.87
CA MET A 313 24.90 -6.10 2.93
C MET A 313 26.37 -6.40 3.24
N ALA A 314 27.31 -5.69 2.60
CA ALA A 314 28.74 -5.84 2.86
C ALA A 314 29.07 -5.56 4.33
N ARG A 315 28.50 -4.49 4.89
CA ARG A 315 28.65 -4.11 6.29
C ARG A 315 28.09 -5.18 7.23
N ALA A 316 26.89 -5.68 6.94
CA ALA A 316 26.23 -6.71 7.75
C ALA A 316 27.01 -8.03 7.74
N TYR A 317 27.48 -8.50 6.58
CA TYR A 317 28.31 -9.71 6.51
C TYR A 317 29.64 -9.55 7.25
N ALA A 318 30.28 -8.38 7.14
CA ALA A 318 31.51 -8.13 7.87
C ALA A 318 31.30 -8.18 9.39
N MET A 319 30.18 -7.66 9.88
CA MET A 319 29.77 -7.76 11.29
C MET A 319 29.52 -9.20 11.75
N LEU A 320 28.97 -10.04 10.88
CA LEU A 320 28.75 -11.46 11.12
C LEU A 320 30.04 -12.30 10.98
N GLY A 321 31.15 -11.69 10.56
CA GLY A 321 32.44 -12.36 10.37
C GLY A 321 32.60 -13.07 9.02
N ASP A 322 31.62 -12.98 8.12
CA ASP A 322 31.71 -13.52 6.76
C ASP A 322 32.39 -12.52 5.83
N MET A 323 33.72 -12.49 5.90
CA MET A 323 34.53 -11.54 5.13
C MET A 323 34.51 -11.80 3.61
N ASP A 324 34.20 -13.02 3.18
CA ASP A 324 34.15 -13.34 1.76
C ASP A 324 32.85 -12.81 1.14
N ALA A 325 31.70 -13.08 1.79
CA ALA A 325 30.43 -12.46 1.39
C ALA A 325 30.50 -10.92 1.49
N ALA A 326 31.14 -10.38 2.53
CA ALA A 326 31.32 -8.94 2.68
C ALA A 326 32.09 -8.31 1.50
N ARG A 327 33.19 -8.93 1.06
CA ARG A 327 33.97 -8.46 -0.10
C ARG A 327 33.21 -8.59 -1.40
N GLU A 328 32.44 -9.66 -1.58
CA GLU A 328 31.60 -9.85 -2.76
C GLU A 328 30.56 -8.73 -2.89
N GLN A 329 29.84 -8.44 -1.81
CA GLN A 329 28.84 -7.38 -1.76
C GLN A 329 29.47 -5.99 -1.95
N ARG A 330 30.63 -5.72 -1.33
CA ARG A 330 31.39 -4.48 -1.57
C ARG A 330 31.74 -4.31 -3.05
N ASN A 331 32.19 -5.38 -3.71
CA ASN A 331 32.55 -5.34 -5.12
C ASN A 331 31.31 -5.17 -6.03
N LEU A 332 30.14 -5.69 -5.63
CA LEU A 332 28.86 -5.42 -6.29
C LEU A 332 28.49 -3.94 -6.19
N ALA A 333 28.51 -3.37 -4.98
CA ALA A 333 28.25 -1.95 -4.76
C ALA A 333 29.18 -1.05 -5.60
N TYR A 334 30.48 -1.34 -5.59
CA TYR A 334 31.46 -0.59 -6.37
C TYR A 334 31.19 -0.65 -7.89
N ARG A 335 30.82 -1.83 -8.41
CA ARG A 335 30.49 -1.99 -9.83
C ARG A 335 29.31 -1.13 -10.24
N ILE A 336 28.28 -1.05 -9.41
CA ILE A 336 27.10 -0.21 -9.67
C ILE A 336 27.49 1.27 -9.59
N ALA A 337 28.28 1.66 -8.58
CA ALA A 337 28.70 3.04 -8.36
C ALA A 337 29.48 3.67 -9.53
N VAL A 338 30.19 2.86 -10.32
CA VAL A 338 30.92 3.33 -11.51
C VAL A 338 29.98 3.98 -12.53
N ASP A 339 28.75 3.49 -12.66
CA ASP A 339 27.79 3.97 -13.65
C ASP A 339 26.89 5.11 -13.13
N LEU A 340 27.00 5.48 -11.85
CA LEU A 340 26.29 6.60 -11.25
C LEU A 340 26.90 7.96 -11.66
N ASP A 341 26.14 9.04 -11.46
CA ASP A 341 26.71 10.38 -11.55
C ASP A 341 27.74 10.64 -10.42
N ASN A 342 28.47 11.76 -10.51
CA ASN A 342 29.56 12.02 -9.57
C ASN A 342 29.07 12.25 -8.14
N GLU A 343 27.89 12.86 -7.95
CA GLU A 343 27.38 13.17 -6.60
C GLU A 343 26.98 11.88 -5.89
N ASP A 344 26.22 11.02 -6.59
CA ASP A 344 25.79 9.72 -6.09
C ASP A 344 26.98 8.77 -5.88
N ARG A 345 27.95 8.76 -6.81
CA ARG A 345 29.15 7.93 -6.68
C ARG A 345 29.96 8.31 -5.43
N ASP A 346 30.14 9.60 -5.18
CA ASP A 346 30.92 10.09 -4.03
C ASP A 346 30.30 9.63 -2.70
N ILE A 347 28.97 9.60 -2.61
CA ILE A 347 28.23 9.08 -1.44
C ILE A 347 28.55 7.60 -1.22
N ILE A 348 28.43 6.77 -2.26
CA ILE A 348 28.69 5.33 -2.15
C ILE A 348 30.16 5.05 -1.84
N GLU A 349 31.10 5.72 -2.49
CA GLU A 349 32.53 5.53 -2.24
C GLU A 349 32.92 5.90 -0.80
N HIS A 350 32.34 6.99 -0.27
CA HIS A 350 32.50 7.35 1.13
C HIS A 350 32.00 6.24 2.05
N ASP A 351 30.77 5.73 1.83
CA ASP A 351 30.20 4.67 2.66
C ASP A 351 31.02 3.36 2.57
N LEU A 352 31.45 2.95 1.38
CA LEU A 352 32.32 1.79 1.19
C LEU A 352 33.66 1.95 1.92
N GLY A 353 34.19 3.17 2.00
CA GLY A 353 35.42 3.49 2.73
C GLY A 353 35.30 3.30 4.25
N THR A 354 34.08 3.28 4.80
CA THR A 354 33.82 3.07 6.23
C THR A 354 33.48 1.62 6.58
N LEU A 355 33.57 0.69 5.61
CA LEU A 355 33.30 -0.72 5.87
C LEU A 355 34.37 -1.35 6.78
N PRO A 356 33.97 -2.21 7.74
CA PRO A 356 34.92 -2.92 8.59
C PRO A 356 35.56 -4.13 7.88
N ILE A 357 36.10 -3.92 6.67
CA ILE A 357 36.75 -4.94 5.84
C ILE A 357 38.22 -4.54 5.67
N ALA A 358 39.16 -5.38 6.12
CA ALA A 358 40.58 -5.09 5.93
C ALA A 358 40.95 -5.02 4.44
N HIS A 359 41.70 -3.98 4.05
CA HIS A 359 42.35 -3.92 2.74
C HIS A 359 43.44 -4.99 2.68
N HIS A 360 43.20 -6.06 1.92
CA HIS A 360 44.24 -7.03 1.55
C HIS A 360 44.53 -6.92 0.06
#